data_AF-A0A0D6AKF3-F1
#
_entry.id   AF-A0A0D6AKF3-F1
#
_cell.length_a   1.000
_cell.length_b   1.000
_cell.length_c   1.000
_cell.angle_alpha   90.00
_cell.angle_beta   90.00
_cell.angle_gamma   90.00
#
_symmetry.space_group_name_H-M   'P 1'
#
loop_
_entity.id
_entity.type
_entity.pdbx_description
1 polymer ?
#
loop_
_entity_poly.entity_id
_entity_poly.type
_entity_poly.pdbx_seq_one_letter_code
_entity_poly.pdbx_strand_id
1 'polypeptide(L)'
;MVANRSRTFFADFRDFIMRGNVIDLAVAVILGGAFNGIINSLVEDIITPAILSPAIKAAGVDKLSDLSISGIKYGLFLSAIINFLVIAFCLFLIIRSFETLKRKLIRQEEIVAAEEAAIQSEEIKPEIVVQENLTKAIETLTETIKQQNNS
;
A
#
# COMPACT_ATOMS: atom_id res chain seq x y z
N MET A 1 -44.74 8.83 -29.32
CA MET A 1 -43.56 8.67 -30.19
C MET A 1 -42.33 8.98 -29.36
N VAL A 2 -41.63 7.97 -28.86
CA VAL A 2 -40.43 8.16 -28.02
C VAL A 2 -39.22 8.26 -28.95
N ALA A 3 -38.53 9.39 -28.91
CA ALA A 3 -37.34 9.63 -29.71
C ALA A 3 -36.21 8.69 -29.23
N ASN A 4 -35.84 7.73 -30.08
CA ASN A 4 -34.66 6.91 -29.89
C ASN A 4 -33.42 7.79 -30.07
N ARG A 5 -32.85 8.27 -28.95
CA ARG A 5 -31.60 9.03 -28.95
C ARG A 5 -30.48 8.05 -29.30
N SER A 6 -29.97 8.10 -30.52
CA SER A 6 -28.75 7.38 -30.92
C SER A 6 -27.62 7.83 -29.99
N ARG A 7 -27.29 7.04 -28.98
CA ARG A 7 -26.09 7.25 -28.18
C ARG A 7 -24.91 7.05 -29.13
N THR A 8 -24.11 8.10 -29.29
CA THR A 8 -22.91 8.04 -30.12
C THR A 8 -21.92 7.10 -29.45
N PHE A 9 -21.21 6.26 -30.21
CA PHE A 9 -20.18 5.33 -29.70
C PHE A 9 -19.25 5.97 -28.66
N PHE A 10 -18.89 7.26 -28.85
CA PHE A 10 -18.07 8.02 -27.91
C PHE A 10 -18.71 8.21 -26.52
N ALA A 11 -20.03 8.39 -26.46
CA ALA A 11 -20.77 8.47 -25.20
C ALA A 11 -20.78 7.12 -24.47
N ASP A 12 -20.97 6.02 -25.20
CA ASP A 12 -20.94 4.67 -24.63
C ASP A 12 -19.52 4.27 -24.19
N PHE A 13 -18.48 4.71 -24.93
CA PHE A 13 -17.08 4.54 -24.55
C PHE A 13 -16.72 5.34 -23.29
N ARG A 14 -17.16 6.60 -23.20
CA ARG A 14 -16.98 7.41 -21.99
C ARG A 14 -17.65 6.77 -20.78
N ASP A 15 -18.91 6.34 -20.93
CA ASP A 15 -19.65 5.65 -19.86
C ASP A 15 -18.95 4.33 -19.46
N PHE A 16 -18.29 3.65 -20.41
CA PHE A 16 -17.51 2.45 -20.13
C PHE A 16 -16.25 2.73 -19.32
N ILE A 17 -15.45 3.73 -19.71
CA ILE A 17 -14.23 4.11 -19.00
C ILE A 17 -14.57 4.71 -17.63
N MET A 18 -15.67 5.46 -17.50
CA MET A 18 -16.10 6.03 -16.22
C MET A 18 -16.61 5.00 -15.21
N ARG A 19 -16.70 3.71 -15.57
CA ARG A 19 -16.86 2.65 -14.56
C ARG A 19 -15.61 2.64 -13.70
N GLY A 20 -15.72 2.99 -12.41
CA GLY A 20 -14.57 3.16 -11.50
C GLY A 20 -13.55 2.01 -11.53
N ASN A 21 -14.02 0.76 -11.60
CA ASN A 21 -13.17 -0.42 -11.70
C ASN A 21 -12.27 -0.48 -12.96
N VAL A 22 -12.62 0.19 -14.06
CA VAL A 22 -11.83 0.21 -15.31
C VAL A 22 -10.68 1.21 -15.22
N ILE A 23 -10.92 2.38 -14.61
CA ILE A 23 -9.88 3.41 -14.45
C ILE A 23 -8.80 2.91 -13.49
N ASP A 24 -9.20 2.36 -12.35
CA ASP A 24 -8.25 1.86 -11.35
C ASP A 24 -7.40 0.70 -11.88
N LEU A 25 -8.02 -0.21 -12.63
CA LEU A 25 -7.31 -1.29 -13.32
C LEU A 25 -6.34 -0.75 -14.37
N ALA A 26 -6.75 0.21 -15.19
CA ALA A 26 -5.90 0.79 -16.23
C ALA A 26 -4.69 1.50 -15.62
N VAL A 27 -4.89 2.27 -14.55
CA VAL A 27 -3.81 2.95 -13.83
C VAL A 27 -2.85 1.93 -13.21
N ALA A 28 -3.36 0.88 -12.58
CA ALA A 28 -2.54 -0.19 -12.00
C ALA A 28 -1.67 -0.89 -13.04
N VAL A 29 -2.20 -1.19 -14.23
CA VAL A 29 -1.45 -1.85 -15.31
C VAL A 29 -0.36 -0.93 -15.87
N ILE A 30 -0.66 0.35 -16.10
CA ILE A 30 0.30 1.33 -16.64
C ILE A 30 1.43 1.56 -15.64
N LEU A 31 1.10 1.78 -14.36
CA LEU A 31 2.08 1.95 -13.30
C LEU A 31 2.90 0.68 -13.08
N GLY A 32 2.27 -0.50 -13.14
CA GLY A 32 2.98 -1.78 -13.05
C GLY A 32 4.00 -1.95 -14.17
N GLY A 33 3.64 -1.62 -15.42
CA GLY A 33 4.54 -1.66 -16.56
C GLY A 33 5.71 -0.68 -16.44
N ALA A 34 5.44 0.57 -16.04
CA ALA A 34 6.48 1.57 -15.83
C ALA A 34 7.44 1.20 -14.69
N PHE A 35 6.88 0.69 -13.58
CA PHE A 35 7.67 0.24 -12.43
C PHE A 35 8.56 -0.96 -12.76
N ASN A 36 8.06 -1.92 -13.55
CA ASN A 36 8.87 -3.03 -14.04
C ASN A 36 10.10 -2.56 -14.82
N GLY A 37 9.99 -1.49 -15.62
CA GLY A 37 11.12 -0.87 -16.30
C GLY A 37 12.19 -0.34 -15.34
N ILE A 38 11.79 0.28 -14.22
CA ILE A 38 12.71 0.77 -13.18
C ILE A 38 13.45 -0.39 -12.52
N ILE A 39 12.73 -1.48 -12.21
CA ILE A 39 13.33 -2.68 -11.62
C ILE A 39 14.35 -3.31 -12.56
N ASN A 40 13.99 -3.45 -13.85
CA ASN A 40 14.91 -4.01 -14.85
C ASN A 40 16.17 -3.15 -14.99
N SER A 41 16.04 -1.82 -15.06
CA SER A 41 17.21 -0.93 -15.15
C SER A 41 18.09 -1.02 -13.90
N LEU A 42 17.51 -1.05 -12.69
CA LEU A 42 18.29 -1.24 -11.46
C LEU A 42 19.07 -2.56 -11.49
N VAL A 43 18.47 -3.63 -12.01
CA VAL A 43 19.09 -4.95 -12.03
C VAL A 43 20.14 -5.07 -13.14
N GLU A 44 19.79 -4.70 -14.36
CA GLU A 44 20.64 -4.84 -15.55
C GLU A 44 21.76 -3.79 -15.57
N ASP A 45 21.46 -2.54 -15.22
CA ASP A 45 22.40 -1.42 -15.36
C ASP A 45 23.23 -1.16 -14.11
N ILE A 46 22.75 -1.57 -12.92
CA ILE A 46 23.46 -1.31 -11.65
C ILE A 46 23.93 -2.61 -11.00
N ILE A 47 23.02 -3.51 -10.65
CA ILE A 47 23.35 -4.69 -9.82
C ILE A 47 24.23 -5.69 -10.59
N THR A 48 23.87 -5.99 -11.83
CA THR A 48 24.60 -6.96 -12.67
C THR A 48 26.06 -6.52 -12.92
N PRO A 49 26.36 -5.30 -13.40
CA PRO A 49 27.74 -4.87 -13.56
C PRO A 49 28.49 -4.70 -12.24
N ALA A 50 27.83 -4.28 -11.15
CA ALA A 50 28.48 -4.04 -9.86
C ALA A 50 28.81 -5.34 -9.10
N ILE A 51 27.96 -6.37 -9.16
CA ILE A 51 28.09 -7.60 -8.35
C ILE A 51 28.45 -8.80 -9.22
N LEU A 52 27.85 -8.93 -10.41
CA LEU A 52 28.01 -10.12 -11.24
C LEU A 52 29.22 -10.03 -12.18
N SER A 53 29.56 -8.85 -12.72
CA SER A 53 30.74 -8.72 -13.59
C SER A 53 32.09 -9.02 -12.90
N PRO A 54 32.33 -8.61 -11.63
CA PRO A 54 33.53 -8.98 -10.90
C PRO A 54 33.49 -10.45 -10.47
N ALA A 55 32.32 -10.98 -10.10
CA ALA A 55 32.15 -12.37 -9.71
C ALA A 55 32.37 -13.35 -10.87
N ILE A 56 31.90 -13.02 -12.09
CA ILE A 56 32.12 -13.82 -13.30
C ILE A 56 33.59 -13.79 -13.73
N LYS A 57 34.25 -12.62 -13.65
CA LYS A 57 35.70 -12.51 -13.88
C LYS A 57 36.54 -13.28 -12.85
N ALA A 58 36.14 -13.26 -11.58
CA ALA A 58 36.80 -14.03 -10.53
C ALA A 58 36.56 -15.55 -10.66
N ALA A 59 35.45 -15.96 -11.28
CA ALA A 59 35.12 -17.36 -11.53
C ALA A 59 35.76 -17.94 -12.81
N GLY A 60 36.48 -17.14 -13.62
CA GLY A 60 37.20 -17.62 -14.81
C GLY A 60 36.30 -18.05 -15.97
N VAL A 61 35.04 -17.62 -15.99
CA VAL A 61 34.07 -17.96 -17.04
C VAL A 61 33.83 -16.73 -17.90
N ASP A 62 34.68 -16.47 -18.89
CA ASP A 62 34.69 -15.21 -19.66
C ASP A 62 33.41 -14.92 -20.48
N LYS A 63 32.49 -15.89 -20.56
CA LYS A 63 31.06 -15.70 -20.82
C LYS A 63 30.39 -17.04 -20.55
N LEU A 64 29.47 -17.11 -19.59
CA LEU A 64 28.57 -18.27 -19.48
C LEU A 64 27.90 -18.55 -20.84
N SER A 65 27.62 -17.49 -21.61
CA SER A 65 27.04 -17.48 -22.96
C SER A 65 27.80 -18.28 -24.03
N ASP A 66 29.12 -18.48 -23.86
CA ASP A 66 29.97 -19.24 -24.79
C ASP A 66 30.12 -20.72 -24.41
N LEU A 67 29.60 -21.13 -23.25
CA LEU A 67 29.53 -22.53 -22.86
C LEU A 67 28.45 -23.22 -23.70
N SER A 68 28.88 -23.76 -24.84
CA SER A 68 28.09 -24.66 -25.66
C SER A 68 28.70 -26.05 -25.61
N ILE A 69 27.91 -27.03 -25.17
CA ILE A 69 28.22 -28.45 -25.35
C ILE A 69 27.37 -28.90 -26.53
N SER A 70 28.01 -29.32 -27.61
CA SER A 70 27.33 -29.89 -28.78
C SER A 70 26.26 -28.97 -29.43
N GLY A 71 26.55 -27.66 -29.52
CA GLY A 71 25.69 -26.68 -30.22
C GLY A 71 24.49 -26.15 -29.41
N ILE A 72 24.25 -26.65 -28.20
CA ILE A 72 23.19 -26.14 -27.32
C ILE A 72 23.79 -25.11 -26.35
N LYS A 73 23.29 -23.88 -26.42
CA LYS A 73 23.75 -22.73 -25.62
C LYS A 73 23.09 -22.70 -24.23
N TYR A 74 23.41 -23.67 -23.38
CA TYR A 74 22.92 -23.72 -21.99
C TYR A 74 23.31 -22.48 -21.16
N GLY A 75 24.39 -21.81 -21.56
CA GLY A 75 24.81 -20.53 -21.01
C GLY A 75 23.75 -19.46 -20.98
N LEU A 76 22.93 -19.36 -22.05
CA LEU A 76 21.87 -18.36 -22.15
C LEU A 76 20.75 -18.64 -21.16
N PHE A 77 20.38 -19.91 -21.01
CA PHE A 77 19.36 -20.36 -20.07
C PHE A 77 19.81 -20.16 -18.61
N LEU A 78 21.05 -20.53 -18.29
CA LEU A 78 21.61 -20.33 -16.95
C LEU A 78 21.75 -18.84 -16.61
N SER A 79 22.16 -18.01 -17.57
CA SER A 79 22.17 -16.55 -17.43
C SER A 79 20.77 -15.99 -17.17
N ALA A 80 19.74 -16.51 -17.84
CA ALA A 80 18.36 -16.08 -17.63
C ALA A 80 17.86 -16.45 -16.22
N ILE A 81 18.21 -17.63 -15.72
CA ILE A 81 17.89 -18.05 -14.34
C ILE A 81 18.58 -17.12 -13.32
N ILE A 82 19.87 -16.85 -13.50
CA ILE A 82 20.61 -15.95 -12.62
C ILE A 82 19.98 -14.55 -12.63
N ASN A 83 19.64 -14.02 -13.81
CA ASN A 83 18.98 -12.72 -13.94
C ASN A 83 17.63 -12.70 -13.18
N PHE A 84 16.81 -13.74 -13.35
CA PHE A 84 15.54 -13.87 -12.63
C PHE A 84 15.73 -13.86 -11.10
N LEU A 85 16.73 -14.59 -10.58
CA LEU A 85 17.04 -14.59 -9.14
C LEU A 85 17.45 -13.20 -8.65
N VAL A 86 18.25 -12.46 -9.42
CA VAL A 86 18.69 -11.11 -9.06
C VAL A 86 17.52 -10.13 -9.06
N ILE A 87 16.63 -10.19 -10.06
CA ILE A 87 15.41 -9.38 -10.12
C ILE A 87 14.51 -9.67 -8.91
N ALA A 88 14.27 -10.94 -8.61
CA ALA A 88 13.46 -11.35 -7.46
C ALA A 88 14.06 -10.86 -6.14
N PHE A 89 15.39 -10.92 -5.98
CA PHE A 89 16.09 -10.42 -4.80
C PHE A 89 16.02 -8.89 -4.68
N CYS A 90 16.16 -8.16 -5.77
CA CYS A 90 16.01 -6.70 -5.76
C CYS A 90 14.59 -6.28 -5.43
N LEU A 91 13.58 -6.93 -6.01
CA LEU A 91 12.18 -6.68 -5.69
C LEU A 91 11.91 -6.96 -4.21
N PHE A 92 12.48 -8.04 -3.65
CA PHE A 92 12.40 -8.33 -2.23
C PHE A 92 13.00 -7.22 -1.35
N LEU A 93 14.18 -6.70 -1.70
CA LEU A 93 14.80 -5.59 -0.96
C LEU A 93 13.95 -4.31 -1.01
N ILE A 94 13.37 -4.01 -2.16
CA ILE A 94 12.51 -2.84 -2.35
C ILE A 94 11.24 -2.99 -1.52
N ILE A 95 10.51 -4.10 -1.65
CA ILE A 95 9.30 -4.37 -0.87
C ILE A 95 9.60 -4.31 0.63
N ARG A 96 10.71 -4.91 1.08
CA ARG A 96 11.14 -4.87 2.49
C ARG A 96 11.46 -3.44 2.97
N SER A 97 12.01 -2.59 2.11
CA SER A 97 12.30 -1.19 2.43
C SER A 97 11.00 -0.39 2.57
N PHE A 98 10.07 -0.55 1.62
CA PHE A 98 8.76 0.08 1.66
C PHE A 98 7.93 -0.37 2.86
N GLU A 99 7.95 -1.67 3.18
CA GLU A 99 7.27 -2.23 4.34
C GLU A 99 7.82 -1.65 5.67
N THR A 100 9.14 -1.44 5.75
CA THR A 100 9.79 -0.79 6.91
C THR A 100 9.38 0.68 7.06
N LEU A 101 9.22 1.41 5.94
CA LEU A 101 8.78 2.81 5.94
C LEU A 101 7.28 2.92 6.26
N LYS A 102 6.45 2.05 5.67
CA LYS A 102 5.01 1.98 5.92
C LYS A 102 4.70 1.67 7.38
N ARG A 103 5.47 0.78 8.03
CA ARG A 103 5.37 0.51 9.48
C ARG A 103 5.62 1.73 10.36
N LYS A 104 6.38 2.74 9.89
CA LYS A 104 6.59 3.99 10.63
C LYS A 104 5.44 4.97 10.46
N LEU A 105 4.83 5.03 9.27
CA LEU A 105 3.72 5.95 8.97
C LEU A 105 2.39 5.46 9.56
N ILE A 106 2.06 4.17 9.39
CA ILE A 106 0.81 3.61 9.94
C ILE A 106 0.81 3.62 11.47
N ARG A 107 1.96 3.35 12.08
CA ARG A 107 2.12 3.45 13.54
C ARG A 107 2.01 4.90 14.04
N GLN A 108 2.33 5.88 13.20
CA GLN A 108 2.17 7.29 13.52
C GLN A 108 0.70 7.72 13.37
N GLU A 109 -0.01 7.23 12.35
CA GLU A 109 -1.47 7.41 12.22
C GLU A 109 -2.24 6.76 13.38
N GLU A 110 -1.88 5.55 13.81
CA GLU A 110 -2.53 4.90 14.96
C GLU A 110 -2.26 5.64 16.28
N ILE A 111 -1.04 6.18 16.49
CA ILE A 111 -0.71 6.96 17.69
C ILE A 111 -1.43 8.31 17.67
N VAL A 112 -1.45 9.01 16.53
CA VAL A 112 -2.14 10.30 16.39
C VAL A 112 -3.66 10.12 16.53
N ALA A 113 -4.24 9.07 15.95
CA ALA A 113 -5.67 8.78 16.11
C ALA A 113 -6.02 8.37 17.56
N ALA A 114 -5.14 7.64 18.25
CA ALA A 114 -5.34 7.30 19.66
C ALA A 114 -5.16 8.52 20.58
N GLU A 115 -4.22 9.42 20.26
CA GLU A 115 -3.99 10.69 20.97
C GLU A 115 -5.15 11.66 20.73
N GLU A 116 -5.65 11.77 19.50
CA GLU A 116 -6.81 12.59 19.13
C GLU A 116 -8.11 12.05 19.74
N ALA A 117 -8.27 10.71 19.84
CA ALA A 117 -9.36 10.08 20.57
C ALA A 117 -9.25 10.28 22.09
N ALA A 118 -8.04 10.29 22.65
CA ALA A 118 -7.80 10.57 24.06
C ALA A 118 -8.10 12.04 24.40
N ILE A 119 -7.63 12.98 23.57
CA ILE A 119 -7.91 14.42 23.70
C ILE A 119 -9.42 14.67 23.58
N GLN A 120 -10.11 14.05 22.62
CA GLN A 120 -11.57 14.18 22.51
C GLN A 120 -12.34 13.60 23.70
N SER A 121 -11.80 12.58 24.38
CA SER A 121 -12.39 12.02 25.60
C SER A 121 -12.13 12.88 26.85
N GLU A 122 -11.05 13.65 26.87
CA GLU A 122 -10.67 14.55 27.97
C GLU A 122 -11.29 15.96 27.79
N GLU A 123 -11.59 16.36 26.55
CA GLU A 123 -12.19 17.65 26.17
C GLU A 123 -13.73 17.63 26.08
N ILE A 124 -14.41 16.60 26.61
CA ILE A 124 -15.86 16.61 26.86
C ILE A 124 -16.15 17.57 28.03
N LYS A 125 -16.04 18.85 27.70
CA LYS A 125 -16.53 20.10 28.32
C LYS A 125 -16.89 20.02 29.80
N PRO A 126 -16.23 20.79 30.68
CA PRO A 126 -16.60 20.88 32.10
C PRO A 126 -18.08 21.25 32.31
N GLU A 127 -18.72 21.88 31.32
CA GLU A 127 -20.14 22.18 31.31
C GLU A 127 -21.05 20.93 31.30
N ILE A 128 -20.72 19.88 30.54
CA ILE A 128 -21.53 18.65 30.46
C ILE A 128 -21.39 17.83 31.76
N VAL A 129 -20.18 17.74 32.31
CA VAL A 129 -19.90 17.07 33.59
C VAL A 129 -20.59 17.79 34.77
N VAL A 130 -20.61 19.12 34.76
CA VAL A 130 -21.32 19.91 35.78
C VAL A 130 -22.84 19.71 35.68
N GLN A 131 -23.40 19.66 34.47
CA GLN A 131 -24.84 19.40 34.28
C GLN A 131 -25.23 17.98 34.74
N GLU A 132 -24.40 16.97 34.47
CA GLU A 132 -24.64 15.59 34.92
C GLU A 132 -24.64 15.48 36.45
N ASN A 133 -23.67 16.12 37.11
CA ASN A 133 -23.57 16.12 38.57
C ASN A 133 -24.73 16.88 39.23
N LEU A 134 -25.17 17.99 38.65
CA LEU A 134 -26.35 18.74 39.13
C LEU A 134 -27.63 17.92 38.99
N THR A 135 -27.80 17.20 37.87
CA THR A 135 -28.96 16.34 37.64
C THR A 135 -29.03 15.22 38.67
N LYS A 136 -27.91 14.54 38.95
CA LYS A 136 -27.82 13.49 39.98
C LYS A 136 -28.07 14.02 41.39
N ALA A 137 -27.59 15.22 41.71
CA ALA A 137 -27.84 15.85 43.00
C ALA A 137 -29.34 16.16 43.20
N ILE A 138 -30.01 16.65 42.17
CA ILE A 138 -31.46 16.92 42.22
C ILE A 138 -32.25 15.62 42.40
N GLU A 139 -31.89 14.55 41.70
CA GLU A 139 -32.56 13.24 41.83
C GLU A 139 -32.40 12.67 43.26
N THR A 140 -31.20 12.75 43.83
CA THR A 140 -30.93 12.29 45.20
C THR A 140 -31.70 13.10 46.24
N LEU A 141 -31.78 14.43 46.07
CA LEU A 141 -32.58 15.30 46.94
C LEU A 141 -34.07 15.00 46.82
N THR A 142 -34.54 14.71 45.60
CA THR A 142 -35.94 14.35 45.34
C THR A 142 -36.29 13.04 46.05
N GLU A 143 -35.42 12.02 45.95
CA GLU A 143 -35.59 10.75 46.66
C GLU A 143 -35.54 10.92 48.18
N THR A 144 -34.65 11.79 48.69
CA THR A 144 -34.57 12.08 50.13
C THR A 144 -35.83 12.76 50.64
N ILE A 145 -36.38 13.75 49.90
CA ILE A 145 -37.63 14.43 50.27
C ILE A 145 -38.81 13.46 50.22
N LYS A 146 -38.86 12.58 49.21
CA LYS A 146 -39.93 11.57 49.08
C LYS A 146 -39.88 10.53 50.20
N GLN A 147 -38.69 10.12 50.64
CA GLN A 147 -38.52 9.27 51.81
C GLN A 147 -38.95 9.97 53.11
N GLN A 148 -38.65 11.27 53.27
CA GLN A 148 -39.07 12.03 54.45
C GLN A 148 -40.59 12.30 54.50
N ASN A 149 -41.26 12.44 53.36
CA ASN A 149 -42.70 12.73 53.31
C ASN A 149 -43.59 11.46 53.38
N ASN A 150 -43.00 10.27 53.35
CA ASN A 150 -43.70 8.99 53.45
C ASN A 150 -43.34 8.21 54.73
N SER A 151 -42.81 8.92 55.74
CA SER A 151 -42.61 8.49 57.13
C SER A 151 -43.39 9.41 58.06
#